data_AF-A0A1S2LEB8-F1
#
_entry.id   AF-A0A1S2LEB8-F1
#
_cell.length_a   1.000
_cell.length_b   1.000
_cell.length_c   1.000
_cell.angle_alpha   90.00
_cell.angle_beta   90.00
_cell.angle_gamma   90.00
#
_symmetry.space_group_name_H-M   'P 1'
#
loop_
_entity.id
_entity.type
_entity.pdbx_description
1 polymer ?
#
loop_
_entity_poly.entity_id
_entity_poly.type
_entity_poly.pdbx_seq_one_letter_code
_entity_poly.pdbx_strand_id
1 'polypeptide(L)'
;MKKSLWLLSLLIITLMLVGCNSDIIISPNITVEGESVNYIGYVGSNAGPQGNNPPNIYDDVEVTVVKPSSIVNINYEEMPKNVYLMSWFNGELFEERKKLDELKINVPSDEGIYIYDLSARWNSRTAGSVVFVLEVKE
;
A
#
# COMPACT_ATOMS: atom_id res chain seq x y z
N MET A 1 1.89 -48.67 -25.62
CA MET A 1 1.23 -47.36 -25.81
C MET A 1 0.64 -46.77 -24.53
N LYS A 2 -0.06 -47.53 -23.67
CA LYS A 2 -0.64 -46.98 -22.41
C LYS A 2 0.38 -46.42 -21.40
N LYS A 3 1.57 -47.04 -21.28
CA LYS A 3 2.62 -46.61 -20.34
C LYS A 3 3.31 -45.31 -20.73
N SER A 4 3.54 -45.05 -22.02
CA SER A 4 4.14 -43.78 -22.48
C SER A 4 3.15 -42.62 -22.40
N LEU A 5 1.85 -42.87 -22.61
CA LEU A 5 0.80 -41.86 -22.43
C LEU A 5 0.70 -41.41 -20.97
N TRP A 6 0.84 -42.35 -20.04
CA TRP A 6 0.80 -42.05 -18.60
C TRP A 6 2.00 -41.22 -18.14
N LEU A 7 3.21 -41.54 -18.61
CA LEU A 7 4.42 -40.76 -18.34
C LEU A 7 4.34 -39.35 -18.92
N LEU A 8 3.79 -39.21 -20.13
CA LEU A 8 3.58 -37.90 -20.76
C LEU A 8 2.57 -37.04 -19.96
N SER A 9 1.50 -37.65 -19.46
CA SER A 9 0.52 -36.96 -18.62
C SER A 9 1.12 -36.51 -17.28
N LEU A 10 1.98 -37.33 -16.68
CA LEU A 10 2.64 -37.00 -15.42
C LEU A 10 3.62 -35.83 -15.60
N LEU A 11 4.36 -35.82 -16.73
CA LEU A 11 5.26 -34.73 -17.11
C LEU A 11 4.52 -33.40 -17.28
N ILE A 12 3.37 -33.40 -17.96
CA ILE A 12 2.54 -32.20 -18.17
C ILE A 12 2.00 -31.66 -16.83
N ILE A 13 1.57 -32.54 -15.92
CA ILE A 13 1.12 -32.14 -14.57
C ILE A 13 2.26 -31.51 -13.78
N THR A 14 3.47 -32.08 -13.83
CA THR A 14 4.64 -31.50 -13.14
C THR A 14 5.07 -30.15 -13.73
N LEU A 15 4.94 -29.95 -15.04
CA LEU A 15 5.20 -28.66 -15.68
C LEU A 15 4.18 -27.58 -15.27
N MET A 16 2.93 -27.97 -15.02
CA MET A 16 1.89 -27.06 -14.49
C MET A 16 2.05 -26.72 -13.01
N LEU A 17 2.86 -27.49 -12.26
CA LEU A 17 3.17 -27.22 -10.86
C LEU A 17 4.35 -26.26 -10.67
N VAL A 18 5.09 -25.91 -11.74
CA VAL A 18 6.09 -24.83 -11.73
C VAL A 18 5.37 -23.49 -11.88
N GLY A 19 4.45 -23.20 -10.96
CA GLY A 19 4.00 -21.84 -10.74
C GLY A 19 5.14 -21.08 -10.08
N CYS A 20 5.79 -20.17 -10.81
CA CYS A 20 6.71 -19.22 -10.19
C CYS A 20 5.93 -18.42 -9.14
N ASN A 21 6.10 -18.77 -7.86
CA ASN A 21 5.94 -17.81 -6.77
C ASN A 21 7.14 -16.86 -6.87
N SER A 22 7.04 -15.86 -7.74
CA SER A 22 7.86 -14.67 -7.57
C SER A 22 7.30 -13.94 -6.36
N ASP A 23 8.09 -13.84 -5.30
CA ASP A 23 7.75 -13.01 -4.14
C ASP A 23 7.67 -11.56 -4.61
N ILE A 24 6.45 -11.04 -4.76
CA ILE A 24 6.22 -9.66 -5.15
C ILE A 24 6.62 -8.76 -3.99
N ILE A 25 7.46 -7.77 -4.26
CA ILE A 25 7.86 -6.77 -3.26
C ILE A 25 6.71 -5.76 -3.10
N ILE A 26 6.03 -5.82 -1.96
CA ILE A 26 4.82 -5.01 -1.69
C ILE A 26 5.10 -3.68 -0.96
N SER A 27 6.36 -3.43 -0.58
CA SER A 27 6.76 -2.25 0.19
C SER A 27 7.01 -1.05 -0.73
N PRO A 28 6.37 0.10 -0.51
CA PRO A 28 6.69 1.34 -1.23
C PRO A 28 7.90 2.07 -0.63
N ASN A 29 8.51 2.91 -1.44
CA ASN A 29 9.30 4.05 -0.98
C ASN A 29 8.40 5.29 -1.03
N ILE A 30 8.16 5.91 0.13
CA ILE A 30 7.33 7.11 0.28
C ILE A 30 8.25 8.28 0.63
N THR A 31 8.21 9.35 -0.16
CA THR A 31 9.03 10.54 0.07
C THR A 31 8.25 11.83 -0.02
N VAL A 32 8.66 12.84 0.74
CA VAL A 32 8.20 14.23 0.64
C VAL A 32 9.43 15.11 0.47
N GLU A 33 9.46 15.94 -0.57
CA GLU A 33 10.62 16.80 -0.89
C GLU A 33 11.97 16.06 -1.01
N GLY A 34 11.95 14.74 -1.25
CA GLY A 34 13.14 13.89 -1.34
C GLY A 34 13.54 13.21 -0.02
N GLU A 35 12.90 13.56 1.10
CA GLU A 35 13.09 12.92 2.39
C GLU A 35 12.15 11.72 2.54
N SER A 36 12.62 10.65 3.19
CA SER A 36 11.82 9.44 3.39
C SER A 36 10.78 9.64 4.49
N VAL A 37 9.55 9.19 4.23
CA VAL A 37 8.45 9.20 5.20
C VAL A 37 8.41 7.85 5.90
N ASN A 38 8.33 7.87 7.24
CA ASN A 38 8.15 6.67 8.03
C ASN A 38 6.76 6.08 7.84
N TYR A 39 6.67 4.75 7.77
CA TYR A 39 5.40 4.04 7.63
C TYR A 39 5.46 2.67 8.27
N ILE A 40 4.29 2.12 8.61
CA ILE A 40 4.12 0.72 9.01
C ILE A 40 3.33 0.00 7.92
N GLY A 41 3.92 -1.06 7.36
CA GLY A 41 3.26 -1.94 6.41
C GLY A 41 2.50 -3.08 7.11
N TYR A 42 1.34 -3.45 6.58
CA TYR A 42 0.54 -4.55 7.11
C TYR A 42 -0.19 -5.31 5.99
N VAL A 43 -0.55 -6.56 6.30
CA VAL A 43 -1.31 -7.44 5.41
C VAL A 43 -2.49 -8.02 6.19
N GLY A 44 -3.68 -7.97 5.60
CA GLY A 44 -4.91 -8.48 6.21
C GLY A 44 -5.76 -7.41 6.89
N SER A 45 -7.00 -7.76 7.24
CA SER A 45 -8.05 -6.82 7.63
C SER A 45 -7.95 -6.29 9.07
N ASN A 46 -7.23 -6.96 9.95
CA ASN A 46 -7.27 -6.66 11.39
C ASN A 46 -6.49 -5.39 11.76
N ALA A 47 -5.51 -5.00 10.95
CA ALA A 47 -4.68 -3.81 11.17
C ALA A 47 -5.12 -2.61 10.33
N GLY A 48 -6.18 -2.74 9.53
CA GLY A 48 -6.70 -1.66 8.69
C GLY A 48 -7.78 -0.81 9.38
N PRO A 49 -8.34 0.17 8.64
CA PRO A 49 -9.40 1.05 9.14
C PRO A 49 -10.62 0.28 9.63
N GLN A 50 -11.23 0.74 10.73
CA GLN A 50 -12.45 0.17 11.29
C GLN A 50 -13.60 1.17 11.13
N GLY A 51 -14.39 0.99 10.06
CA GLY A 51 -15.42 1.94 9.68
C GLY A 51 -14.79 3.28 9.28
N ASN A 52 -15.18 4.36 9.96
CA ASN A 52 -14.67 5.71 9.71
C ASN A 52 -13.44 6.06 10.55
N ASN A 53 -12.97 5.15 11.41
CA ASN A 53 -11.82 5.42 12.27
C ASN A 53 -10.50 5.05 11.55
N PRO A 54 -9.42 5.79 11.82
CA PRO A 54 -8.09 5.45 11.29
C PRO A 54 -7.62 4.06 11.79
N PRO A 55 -6.65 3.44 11.10
CA PRO A 55 -6.07 2.17 11.55
C PRO A 55 -5.33 2.33 12.89
N ASN A 56 -5.68 1.57 13.94
CA ASN A 56 -5.09 1.73 15.29
C ASN A 56 -3.54 1.75 15.34
N ILE A 57 -2.87 1.16 14.36
CA ILE A 57 -1.41 1.16 14.25
C ILE A 57 -0.82 2.54 13.93
N TYR A 58 -1.63 3.56 13.60
CA TYR A 58 -1.14 4.90 13.30
C TYR A 58 -0.44 5.55 14.51
N ASP A 59 -0.84 5.21 15.74
CA ASP A 59 -0.21 5.72 16.97
C ASP A 59 1.24 5.24 17.14
N ASP A 60 1.62 4.14 16.48
CA ASP A 60 2.97 3.57 16.51
C ASP A 60 3.87 4.12 15.37
N VAL A 61 3.32 4.92 14.46
CA VAL A 61 4.07 5.49 13.33
C VAL A 61 4.74 6.79 13.75
N GLU A 62 6.04 6.91 13.43
CA GLU A 62 6.76 8.18 13.62
C GLU A 62 6.22 9.26 12.68
N VAL A 63 5.79 10.38 13.26
CA VAL A 63 5.20 11.52 12.54
C VAL A 63 6.27 12.24 11.73
N THR A 64 5.98 12.46 10.44
CA THR A 64 6.85 13.26 9.57
C THR A 64 6.28 14.68 9.44
N VAL A 65 7.05 15.70 9.82
CA VAL A 65 6.65 17.10 9.69
C VAL A 65 6.88 17.57 8.26
N VAL A 66 5.87 18.15 7.63
CA VAL A 66 5.91 18.56 6.22
C VAL A 66 5.31 19.95 6.03
N LYS A 67 5.77 20.62 4.96
CA LYS A 67 5.20 21.92 4.56
C LYS A 67 3.83 21.73 3.88
N PRO A 68 2.93 22.71 4.03
CA PRO A 68 1.67 22.72 3.30
C PRO A 68 1.91 22.70 1.78
N SER A 69 1.01 22.04 1.04
CA SER A 69 1.08 21.93 -0.44
C SER A 69 2.31 21.20 -1.00
N SER A 70 3.09 20.54 -0.14
CA SER A 70 4.16 19.64 -0.58
C SER A 70 3.57 18.40 -1.28
N ILE A 71 4.41 17.67 -2.01
CA ILE A 71 4.00 16.48 -2.76
C ILE A 71 4.63 15.24 -2.13
N VAL A 72 3.77 14.34 -1.64
CA VAL A 72 4.16 12.97 -1.30
C VAL A 72 4.29 12.18 -2.60
N ASN A 73 5.44 11.55 -2.81
CA ASN A 73 5.69 10.63 -3.91
C ASN A 73 5.72 9.20 -3.39
N ILE A 74 5.00 8.31 -4.05
CA ILE A 74 4.93 6.89 -3.69
C ILE A 74 5.53 6.10 -4.85
N ASN A 75 6.58 5.33 -4.58
CA ASN A 75 7.25 4.51 -5.59
C ASN A 75 7.24 3.06 -5.17
N TYR A 76 6.74 2.18 -6.03
CA TYR A 76 6.85 0.73 -5.83
C TYR A 76 7.90 0.17 -6.80
N GLU A 77 8.68 -0.82 -6.34
CA GLU A 77 9.61 -1.54 -7.20
C GLU A 77 8.85 -2.32 -8.30
N GLU A 78 7.79 -3.01 -7.90
CA GLU A 78 6.82 -3.60 -8.82
C GLU A 78 5.53 -2.79 -8.78
N MET A 79 5.04 -2.34 -9.93
CA MET A 79 3.86 -1.48 -9.98
C MET A 79 2.55 -2.24 -9.65
N PRO A 80 1.77 -1.81 -8.64
CA PRO A 80 0.45 -2.38 -8.38
C PRO A 80 -0.55 -2.00 -9.47
N LYS A 81 -1.59 -2.83 -9.65
CA LYS A 81 -2.68 -2.54 -10.59
C LYS A 81 -3.61 -1.45 -10.09
N ASN A 82 -3.81 -1.38 -8.77
CA ASN A 82 -4.64 -0.36 -8.14
C ASN A 82 -4.01 0.06 -6.82
N VAL A 83 -4.08 1.36 -6.54
CA VAL A 83 -3.74 1.95 -5.26
C VAL A 83 -4.93 2.81 -4.82
N TYR A 84 -5.34 2.63 -3.58
CA TYR A 84 -6.42 3.39 -2.95
C TYR A 84 -5.88 4.10 -1.72
N LEU A 85 -6.32 5.33 -1.52
CA LEU A 85 -6.00 6.15 -0.37
C LEU A 85 -7.26 6.31 0.50
N MET A 86 -7.10 6.09 1.79
CA MET A 86 -7.99 6.64 2.81
C MET A 86 -7.20 7.62 3.66
N SER A 87 -7.82 8.72 4.08
CA SER A 87 -7.13 9.69 4.92
C SER A 87 -8.03 10.28 5.99
N TRP A 88 -7.41 10.71 7.09
CA TRP A 88 -8.05 11.36 8.22
C TRP A 88 -7.34 12.66 8.54
N PHE A 89 -8.10 13.67 8.93
CA PHE A 89 -7.59 14.94 9.45
C PHE A 89 -7.99 15.06 10.92
N ASN A 90 -6.99 15.16 11.81
CA ASN A 90 -7.19 15.20 13.26
C ASN A 90 -8.11 14.08 13.79
N GLY A 91 -8.00 12.89 13.19
CA GLY A 91 -8.79 11.69 13.55
C GLY A 91 -10.15 11.57 12.85
N GLU A 92 -10.61 12.58 12.13
CA GLU A 92 -11.86 12.55 11.37
C GLU A 92 -11.62 12.13 9.91
N LEU A 93 -12.51 11.28 9.37
CA LEU A 93 -12.38 10.81 7.99
C LEU A 93 -12.45 11.99 7.01
N PHE A 94 -11.40 12.15 6.20
CA PHE A 94 -11.21 13.25 5.27
C PHE A 94 -11.41 12.80 3.82
N GLU A 95 -10.73 11.73 3.38
CA GLU A 95 -10.97 11.10 2.08
C GLU A 95 -11.31 9.61 2.23
N GLU A 96 -12.44 9.20 1.64
CA GLU A 96 -12.86 7.80 1.62
C GLU A 96 -12.45 7.12 0.30
N ARG A 97 -11.50 6.18 0.39
CA ARG A 97 -11.13 5.20 -0.65
C ARG A 97 -10.96 5.84 -2.04
N LYS A 98 -10.19 6.92 -2.11
CA LYS A 98 -9.84 7.57 -3.35
C LYS A 98 -8.88 6.69 -4.15
N LYS A 99 -9.24 6.33 -5.38
CA LYS A 99 -8.29 5.66 -6.27
C LYS A 99 -7.22 6.68 -6.71
N LEU A 100 -5.95 6.30 -6.60
CA LEU A 100 -4.84 7.11 -7.08
C LEU A 100 -4.53 6.73 -8.54
N ASP A 101 -4.76 7.67 -9.46
CA ASP A 101 -4.35 7.53 -10.86
C ASP A 101 -2.86 7.86 -11.06
N GLU A 102 -2.34 8.78 -10.24
CA GLU A 102 -0.92 9.06 -10.08
C GLU A 102 -0.49 8.66 -8.67
N LEU A 103 0.70 8.07 -8.53
CA LEU A 103 1.27 7.69 -7.22
C LEU A 103 1.83 8.91 -6.47
N LYS A 104 1.00 9.93 -6.33
CA LYS A 104 1.29 11.20 -5.68
C LYS A 104 0.12 11.64 -4.83
N ILE A 105 0.42 12.28 -3.71
CA ILE A 105 -0.58 12.90 -2.84
C ILE A 105 -0.15 14.34 -2.62
N ASN A 106 -1.06 15.27 -2.89
CA ASN A 106 -0.86 16.67 -2.54
C ASN A 106 -1.20 16.84 -1.06
N VAL A 107 -0.22 17.28 -0.28
CA VAL A 107 -0.42 17.60 1.14
C VAL A 107 -1.35 18.81 1.23
N PRO A 108 -2.43 18.76 2.03
CA PRO A 108 -3.33 19.90 2.17
C PRO A 108 -2.64 21.14 2.76
N SER A 109 -3.30 22.29 2.62
CA SER A 109 -2.76 23.56 3.13
C SER A 109 -3.05 23.80 4.61
N ASP A 110 -4.06 23.13 5.17
CA ASP A 110 -4.48 23.33 6.56
C ASP A 110 -3.53 22.60 7.51
N GLU A 111 -3.04 23.31 8.54
CA GLU A 111 -2.19 22.74 9.57
C GLU A 111 -2.92 21.67 10.41
N GLY A 112 -2.19 20.63 10.78
CA GLY A 112 -2.69 19.56 11.64
C GLY A 112 -2.17 18.19 11.27
N ILE A 113 -2.74 17.15 11.88
CA ILE A 113 -2.29 15.77 11.73
C ILE A 113 -3.12 15.10 10.65
N TYR A 114 -2.43 14.57 9.64
CA TYR A 114 -3.01 13.76 8.59
C TYR A 114 -2.53 12.32 8.70
N ILE A 115 -3.48 11.41 8.79
CA ILE A 115 -3.22 9.96 8.80
C ILE A 115 -3.58 9.45 7.42
N TYR A 116 -2.69 8.69 6.79
CA TYR A 116 -2.91 8.13 5.46
C TYR A 116 -2.81 6.61 5.50
N ASP A 117 -3.82 5.95 4.94
CA ASP A 117 -3.80 4.52 4.63
C ASP A 117 -3.72 4.33 3.12
N LEU A 118 -2.63 3.73 2.64
CA LEU A 118 -2.44 3.37 1.24
C LEU A 118 -2.63 1.86 1.09
N SER A 119 -3.68 1.47 0.38
CA SER A 119 -4.00 0.09 0.08
C SER A 119 -3.70 -0.23 -1.40
N ALA A 120 -2.74 -1.12 -1.64
CA ALA A 120 -2.26 -1.49 -2.97
C ALA A 120 -2.56 -2.95 -3.32
N ARG A 121 -2.87 -3.22 -4.59
CA ARG A 121 -3.15 -4.58 -5.10
C ARG A 121 -2.49 -4.83 -6.44
N TRP A 122 -1.68 -5.88 -6.52
CA TRP A 122 -1.00 -6.33 -7.75
C TRP A 122 -1.81 -7.35 -8.53
N ASN A 123 -2.45 -8.28 -7.82
CA ASN A 123 -3.27 -9.34 -8.42
C ASN A 123 -4.31 -9.84 -7.42
N SER A 124 -5.04 -10.91 -7.76
CA SER A 124 -6.09 -11.46 -6.90
C SER A 124 -5.57 -12.08 -5.59
N ARG A 125 -4.28 -12.38 -5.49
CA ARG A 125 -3.62 -13.03 -4.36
C ARG A 125 -2.68 -12.11 -3.59
N THR A 126 -2.20 -11.04 -4.23
CA THR A 126 -1.18 -10.13 -3.67
C THR A 126 -1.75 -8.73 -3.48
N ALA A 127 -1.83 -8.33 -2.21
CA ALA A 127 -2.20 -6.99 -1.77
C ALA A 127 -1.44 -6.67 -0.48
N GLY A 128 -1.22 -5.38 -0.24
CA GLY A 128 -0.59 -4.87 0.96
C GLY A 128 -1.09 -3.46 1.24
N SER A 129 -0.97 -3.06 2.50
CA SER A 129 -1.34 -1.72 2.93
C SER A 129 -0.22 -1.11 3.76
N VAL A 130 -0.12 0.21 3.74
CA VAL A 130 0.82 0.96 4.57
C VAL A 130 0.11 2.15 5.21
N VAL A 131 0.49 2.45 6.45
CA VAL A 131 0.02 3.62 7.19
C VAL A 131 1.20 4.56 7.42
N PHE A 132 1.01 5.84 7.12
CA PHE A 132 1.96 6.89 7.45
C PHE A 132 1.23 8.13 8.00
N VAL A 133 1.95 8.93 8.80
CA VAL A 133 1.39 10.09 9.49
C VAL A 133 2.21 11.33 9.16
N LEU A 134 1.53 12.38 8.70
CA LEU A 134 2.13 13.67 8.40
C LEU A 134 1.57 14.74 9.35
N GLU A 135 2.45 15.58 9.90
CA GLU A 135 2.05 16.83 10.57
C GLU A 135 2.33 17.99 9.62
N VAL A 136 1.27 18.68 9.21
CA VAL A 136 1.37 19.86 8.34
C VAL A 136 1.58 21.09 9.21
N LYS A 137 2.69 21.79 8.96
CA LYS A 137 3.08 23.00 9.71
C LYS A 137 3.95 23.92 8.84
N GLU A 138 3.82 25.23 9.03
CA GLU A 138 4.70 26.25 8.40
C GLU A 138 6.13 26.30 8.98
#